data_AF-A0A376F714-F1
#
_entry.id   AF-A0A376F714-F1
#
_cell.length_a   1.000
_cell.length_b   1.000
_cell.length_c   1.000
_cell.angle_alpha   90.00
_cell.angle_beta   90.00
_cell.angle_gamma   90.00
#
_symmetry.space_group_name_H-M   'P 1'
#
loop_
_entity.id
_entity.type
_entity.pdbx_description
1 polymer ?
#
loop_
_entity_poly.entity_id
_entity_poly.type
_entity_poly.pdbx_seq_one_letter_code
_entity_poly.pdbx_strand_id
1 'polypeptide(L)'
;MLTSLFVCQPNYNATRHRLALRIIGTLVGVAIGLPVLYFVPSVEGQLILIVITGVLFFAFRNVQYAHATMFITLLVLLCFNLLGEGFEVALPRVIDTLIGCAIAWAAVSFIWPDWRFRNLPRVVDRAMNANCRYLDAILEQYHQGRDNRLAYRIARRDAHNSDAELASVVSNMSTEPRATAEIRETAFRLLCLNHTFTSYISTLGAHREKLTNPGILNLLDDAVCYVDDALHHRPADEPRVQQALNELAQRIAHLDPGNDSKAPLVLQQIGLLIALLPEICRLQQQIATWRSDSPVAQAAH
;
A
#
# COMPACT_ATOMS: atom_id res chain seq x y z
N MET A 1 -8.39 20.04 16.96
CA MET A 1 -7.41 18.94 16.76
C MET A 1 -8.08 17.63 16.35
N LEU A 2 -8.92 17.65 15.32
CA LEU A 2 -9.39 16.45 14.60
C LEU A 2 -9.02 16.52 13.11
N THR A 3 -8.70 17.73 12.64
CA THR A 3 -8.29 18.07 11.28
C THR A 3 -6.87 17.64 10.95
N SER A 4 -5.96 17.55 11.93
CA SER A 4 -4.60 17.04 11.69
C SER A 4 -4.55 15.56 11.31
N LEU A 5 -5.53 14.75 11.76
CA LEU A 5 -5.64 13.33 11.42
C LEU A 5 -6.29 13.07 10.04
N PHE A 6 -6.95 14.09 9.46
CA PHE A 6 -7.55 14.04 8.11
C PHE A 6 -6.66 14.65 7.02
N VAL A 7 -5.62 15.40 7.40
CA VAL A 7 -4.80 16.21 6.47
C VAL A 7 -3.59 15.47 5.89
N CYS A 8 -3.21 14.31 6.44
CA CYS A 8 -2.13 13.49 5.88
C CYS A 8 -2.66 12.12 5.43
N GLN A 9 -3.40 12.08 4.32
CA GLN A 9 -3.48 10.82 3.56
C GLN A 9 -2.16 10.65 2.77
N PRO A 10 -1.48 9.49 2.84
CA PRO A 10 -0.15 9.28 2.27
C PRO A 10 -0.20 9.06 0.75
N ASN A 11 -1.17 9.66 0.06
CA ASN A 11 -1.37 9.48 -1.38
C ASN A 11 -1.59 10.84 -2.04
N TYR A 12 -0.58 11.29 -2.79
CA TYR A 12 -0.69 12.44 -3.70
C TYR A 12 -1.89 12.30 -4.67
N ASN A 13 -2.25 11.08 -5.09
CA ASN A 13 -3.48 10.81 -5.86
C ASN A 13 -4.76 11.08 -5.08
N ALA A 14 -4.80 10.69 -3.81
CA ALA A 14 -5.97 10.93 -2.97
C ALA A 14 -6.18 12.44 -2.77
N THR A 15 -5.08 13.20 -2.63
CA THR A 15 -5.14 14.65 -2.55
C THR A 15 -5.59 15.29 -3.86
N ARG A 16 -4.99 14.92 -5.00
CA ARG A 16 -5.44 15.41 -6.33
C ARG A 16 -6.91 15.09 -6.61
N HIS A 17 -7.35 13.87 -6.31
CA HIS A 17 -8.73 13.46 -6.50
C HIS A 17 -9.68 14.26 -5.60
N ARG A 18 -9.35 14.45 -4.31
CA ARG A 18 -10.15 15.27 -3.39
C ARG A 18 -10.22 16.74 -3.82
N LEU A 19 -9.12 17.31 -4.33
CA LEU A 19 -9.11 18.67 -4.89
C LEU A 19 -10.05 18.77 -6.10
N ALA A 20 -9.98 17.81 -7.03
CA ALA A 20 -10.87 17.76 -8.19
C ALA A 20 -12.36 17.64 -7.78
N LEU A 21 -12.67 16.74 -6.84
CA LEU A 21 -14.03 16.60 -6.31
C LEU A 21 -14.51 17.87 -5.60
N ARG A 22 -13.61 18.63 -4.95
CA ARG A 22 -13.95 19.90 -4.30
C ARG A 22 -14.33 20.97 -5.32
N ILE A 23 -13.56 21.07 -6.41
CA ILE A 23 -13.85 21.99 -7.51
C ILE A 23 -15.19 21.64 -8.15
N ILE A 24 -15.39 20.37 -8.55
CA ILE A 24 -16.63 19.90 -9.17
C ILE A 24 -17.83 20.12 -8.26
N GLY A 25 -17.74 19.72 -6.99
CA GLY A 25 -18.83 19.89 -6.03
C GLY A 25 -19.20 21.35 -5.79
N THR A 26 -18.22 22.26 -5.76
CA THR A 26 -18.48 23.70 -5.60
C THR A 26 -19.14 24.29 -6.84
N LEU A 27 -18.67 23.96 -8.05
CA LEU A 27 -19.27 24.43 -9.30
C LEU A 27 -20.71 23.95 -9.43
N VAL A 28 -20.98 22.68 -9.17
CA VAL A 28 -22.34 22.11 -9.18
C VAL A 28 -23.20 22.75 -8.08
N GLY A 29 -22.65 22.95 -6.88
CA GLY A 29 -23.34 23.60 -5.76
C GLY A 29 -23.75 25.04 -6.06
N VAL A 30 -22.88 25.82 -6.73
CA VAL A 30 -23.19 27.18 -7.18
C VAL A 30 -24.20 27.17 -8.33
N ALA A 31 -24.01 26.30 -9.32
CA ALA A 31 -24.90 26.19 -10.47
C ALA A 31 -26.34 25.81 -10.08
N ILE A 32 -26.50 25.00 -9.02
CA ILE A 32 -27.81 24.64 -8.46
C ILE A 32 -28.29 25.70 -7.46
N GLY A 33 -27.38 26.25 -6.66
CA GLY A 33 -27.69 27.24 -5.64
C GLY A 33 -28.30 28.51 -6.21
N LEU A 34 -27.74 29.06 -7.29
CA LEU A 34 -28.22 30.29 -7.91
C LEU A 34 -29.69 30.22 -8.37
N PRO A 35 -30.14 29.19 -9.12
CA PRO A 35 -31.57 28.98 -9.40
C PRO A 35 -32.41 28.83 -8.14
N VAL A 36 -31.94 28.08 -7.14
CA VAL A 36 -32.67 27.88 -5.88
C VAL A 36 -32.89 29.21 -5.15
N LEU A 37 -31.87 30.08 -5.11
CA LEU A 37 -32.00 31.42 -4.53
C LEU A 37 -33.01 32.29 -5.29
N TYR A 38 -33.06 32.16 -6.62
CA TYR A 38 -33.99 32.91 -7.47
C TYR A 38 -35.45 32.42 -7.31
N PHE A 39 -35.68 31.11 -7.29
CA PHE A 39 -37.03 30.53 -7.22
C PHE A 39 -37.59 30.43 -5.80
N VAL A 40 -36.75 30.48 -4.76
CA VAL A 40 -37.16 30.39 -3.35
C VAL A 40 -36.71 31.63 -2.57
N PRO A 41 -37.35 32.79 -2.80
CA PRO A 41 -37.03 34.02 -2.07
C PRO A 41 -37.59 34.03 -0.64
N SER A 42 -38.50 33.10 -0.28
CA SER A 42 -39.12 33.09 1.04
C SER A 42 -38.16 32.62 2.13
N VAL A 43 -38.17 33.32 3.27
CA VAL A 43 -37.34 33.00 4.45
C VAL A 43 -37.65 31.60 4.97
N GLU A 44 -38.93 31.23 5.04
CA GLU A 44 -39.37 29.91 5.50
C GLU A 44 -38.85 28.79 4.58
N GLY A 45 -38.89 29.00 3.26
CA GLY A 45 -38.36 28.04 2.28
C GLY A 45 -36.84 27.88 2.40
N GLN A 46 -36.12 28.98 2.62
CA GLN A 46 -34.67 28.95 2.83
C GLN A 46 -34.27 28.23 4.11
N LEU A 47 -35.00 28.43 5.22
CA LEU A 47 -34.74 27.73 6.48
C LEU A 47 -34.91 26.21 6.34
N ILE A 48 -35.96 25.76 5.65
CA ILE A 48 -36.18 24.34 5.36
C ILE A 48 -35.03 23.79 4.51
N LEU A 49 -34.64 24.50 3.45
CA LEU A 49 -33.53 24.10 2.59
C LEU A 49 -32.18 24.08 3.31
N ILE A 50 -31.93 24.99 4.25
CA ILE A 50 -30.74 25.01 5.10
C ILE A 50 -30.68 23.72 5.94
N VAL A 51 -31.78 23.35 6.59
CA VAL A 51 -31.82 22.11 7.39
C VAL A 51 -31.58 20.89 6.49
N ILE A 52 -32.25 20.81 5.34
CA ILE A 52 -32.08 19.70 4.40
C ILE A 52 -30.64 19.60 3.89
N THR A 53 -30.09 20.70 3.36
CA THR A 53 -28.71 20.72 2.84
C THR A 53 -27.68 20.46 3.93
N GLY A 54 -27.90 20.93 5.15
CA GLY A 54 -27.06 20.62 6.31
C GLY A 54 -27.07 19.13 6.67
N VAL A 55 -28.25 18.50 6.75
CA VAL A 55 -28.37 17.06 7.01
C VAL A 55 -27.70 16.24 5.91
N LEU A 56 -27.93 16.59 4.64
CA LEU A 56 -27.32 15.91 3.50
C LEU A 56 -25.80 16.06 3.50
N PHE A 57 -25.26 17.23 3.85
CA PHE A 57 -23.82 17.41 4.05
C PHE A 57 -23.27 16.41 5.08
N PHE A 58 -23.88 16.32 6.26
CA PHE A 58 -23.43 15.39 7.30
C PHE A 58 -23.58 13.92 6.91
N ALA A 59 -24.64 13.58 6.16
CA ALA A 59 -24.85 12.22 5.66
C ALA A 59 -23.78 11.81 4.64
N PHE A 60 -23.41 12.70 3.72
CA PHE A 60 -22.50 12.36 2.63
C PHE A 60 -21.01 12.64 2.91
N ARG A 61 -20.66 13.39 3.97
CA ARG A 61 -19.26 13.82 4.25
C ARG A 61 -18.23 12.69 4.29
N ASN A 62 -18.63 11.49 4.70
CA ASN A 62 -17.74 10.33 4.86
C ASN A 62 -17.86 9.31 3.73
N VAL A 63 -18.83 9.45 2.82
CA VAL A 63 -19.12 8.46 1.77
C VAL A 63 -18.83 9.03 0.38
N GLN A 64 -19.35 10.23 0.07
CA GLN A 64 -19.24 10.85 -1.25
C GLN A 64 -18.83 12.31 -1.15
N TYR A 65 -17.52 12.56 -1.22
CA TYR A 65 -16.92 13.87 -0.97
C TYR A 65 -17.39 14.98 -1.93
N ALA A 66 -17.71 14.63 -3.17
CA ALA A 66 -18.25 15.57 -4.17
C ALA A 66 -19.62 16.11 -3.73
N HIS A 67 -20.54 15.21 -3.36
CA HIS A 67 -21.88 15.55 -2.88
C HIS A 67 -21.82 16.35 -1.58
N ALA A 68 -20.94 15.97 -0.64
CA ALA A 68 -20.72 16.76 0.55
C ALA A 68 -20.26 18.19 0.23
N THR A 69 -19.35 18.36 -0.73
CA THR A 69 -18.88 19.69 -1.15
C THR A 69 -19.99 20.52 -1.83
N MET A 70 -20.86 19.87 -2.58
CA MET A 70 -22.04 20.51 -3.16
C MET A 70 -22.99 21.01 -2.08
N PHE A 71 -23.36 20.15 -1.12
CA PHE A 71 -24.32 20.50 -0.07
C PHE A 71 -23.79 21.58 0.88
N ILE A 72 -22.52 21.56 1.25
CA ILE A 72 -21.93 22.65 2.06
C ILE A 72 -21.92 23.98 1.30
N THR A 73 -21.75 23.95 -0.03
CA THR A 73 -21.79 25.15 -0.86
C THR A 73 -23.20 25.72 -0.93
N LEU A 74 -24.21 24.87 -1.17
CA LEU A 74 -25.62 25.24 -1.11
C LEU A 74 -26.02 25.82 0.25
N LEU A 75 -25.63 25.15 1.33
CA LEU A 75 -25.88 25.61 2.69
C LEU A 75 -25.34 27.02 2.93
N VAL A 76 -24.07 27.26 2.54
CA VAL A 76 -23.43 28.58 2.71
C VAL A 76 -24.16 29.64 1.89
N LEU A 77 -24.50 29.38 0.62
CA LEU A 77 -25.23 30.33 -0.21
C LEU A 77 -26.59 30.69 0.38
N LEU A 78 -27.34 29.70 0.87
CA LEU A 78 -28.65 29.94 1.52
C LEU A 78 -28.50 30.76 2.81
N CYS A 79 -27.49 30.49 3.63
CA CYS A 79 -27.20 31.27 4.84
C CYS A 79 -26.88 32.73 4.53
N PHE A 80 -26.09 33.00 3.48
CA PHE A 80 -25.79 34.37 3.06
C PHE A 80 -26.97 35.06 2.35
N ASN A 81 -27.83 34.30 1.69
CA ASN A 81 -29.04 34.85 1.08
C ASN A 81 -30.04 35.38 2.13
N LEU A 82 -30.10 34.76 3.31
CA LEU A 82 -30.86 35.32 4.45
C LEU A 82 -30.34 36.69 4.91
N LEU A 83 -29.07 37.00 4.63
CA LEU A 83 -28.44 38.30 4.91
C LEU A 83 -28.54 39.27 3.72
N GLY A 84 -29.17 38.88 2.62
CA GLY A 84 -29.29 39.67 1.39
C GLY A 84 -28.15 39.50 0.38
N GLU A 85 -27.13 38.69 0.70
CA GLU A 85 -25.84 38.65 -0.01
C GLU A 85 -25.61 37.32 -0.78
N GLY A 86 -26.66 36.53 -1.00
CA GLY A 86 -26.54 35.15 -1.53
C GLY A 86 -25.94 35.07 -2.93
N PHE A 87 -26.26 36.03 -3.80
CA PHE A 87 -25.72 36.11 -5.16
C PHE A 87 -24.29 36.65 -5.20
N GLU A 88 -23.96 37.61 -4.33
CA GLU A 88 -22.63 38.23 -4.26
C GLU A 88 -21.58 37.24 -3.75
N VAL A 89 -21.96 36.29 -2.90
CA VAL A 89 -21.06 35.27 -2.32
C VAL A 89 -20.77 34.10 -3.27
N ALA A 90 -21.59 33.91 -4.31
CA ALA A 90 -21.42 32.80 -5.25
C ALA A 90 -20.10 32.86 -6.04
N LEU A 91 -19.75 34.03 -6.58
CA LEU A 91 -18.53 34.22 -7.37
C LEU A 91 -17.25 34.13 -6.51
N PRO A 92 -17.12 34.83 -5.37
CA PRO A 92 -16.02 34.64 -4.43
C PRO A 92 -15.84 33.19 -4.01
N ARG A 93 -16.93 32.42 -3.82
CA ARG A 93 -16.84 31.03 -3.42
C ARG A 93 -16.16 30.13 -4.45
N VAL A 94 -16.41 30.37 -5.74
CA VAL A 94 -15.72 29.66 -6.83
C VAL A 94 -14.26 30.07 -6.86
N ILE A 95 -13.97 31.37 -6.79
CA ILE A 95 -12.61 31.92 -6.83
C ILE A 95 -11.77 31.38 -5.66
N ASP A 96 -12.27 31.47 -4.43
CA ASP A 96 -11.61 30.97 -3.22
C ASP A 96 -11.33 29.47 -3.30
N THR A 97 -12.27 28.71 -3.87
CA THR A 97 -12.10 27.26 -4.03
C THR A 97 -11.02 26.97 -5.07
N LEU A 98 -10.98 27.69 -6.19
CA LEU A 98 -9.96 27.53 -7.22
C LEU A 98 -8.58 27.92 -6.70
N ILE A 99 -8.44 29.09 -6.04
CA ILE A 99 -7.18 29.56 -5.46
C ILE A 99 -6.72 28.61 -4.36
N GLY A 100 -7.60 28.23 -3.43
CA GLY A 100 -7.28 27.30 -2.36
C GLY A 100 -6.86 25.92 -2.88
N CYS A 101 -7.52 25.41 -3.92
CA CYS A 101 -7.12 24.16 -4.57
C CYS A 101 -5.80 24.30 -5.34
N ALA A 102 -5.55 25.44 -6.00
CA ALA A 102 -4.30 25.70 -6.71
C ALA A 102 -3.11 25.78 -5.73
N ILE A 103 -3.26 26.48 -4.61
CA ILE A 103 -2.24 26.56 -3.54
C ILE A 103 -2.00 25.17 -2.94
N ALA A 104 -3.05 24.43 -2.62
CA ALA A 104 -2.91 23.08 -2.07
C ALA A 104 -2.24 22.12 -3.06
N TRP A 105 -2.59 22.22 -4.35
CA TRP A 105 -1.95 21.46 -5.41
C TRP A 105 -0.47 21.83 -5.58
N ALA A 106 -0.13 23.12 -5.55
CA ALA A 106 1.24 23.60 -5.63
C ALA A 106 2.05 23.16 -4.41
N ALA A 107 1.52 23.28 -3.20
CA ALA A 107 2.17 22.82 -1.97
C ALA A 107 2.47 21.31 -2.04
N VAL A 108 1.50 20.50 -2.44
CA VAL A 108 1.66 19.05 -2.57
C VAL A 108 2.64 18.67 -3.69
N SER A 109 2.67 19.44 -4.78
CA SER A 109 3.56 19.18 -5.92
C SER A 109 5.00 19.67 -5.71
N PHE A 110 5.21 20.79 -5.01
CA PHE A 110 6.54 21.39 -4.81
C PHE A 110 7.20 21.04 -3.47
N ILE A 111 6.43 20.86 -2.40
CA ILE A 111 6.96 20.52 -1.07
C ILE A 111 7.12 18.99 -0.90
N TRP A 112 6.31 18.18 -1.60
CA TRP A 112 6.36 16.72 -1.56
C TRP A 112 6.54 15.99 -2.92
N PRO A 113 7.36 16.47 -3.88
CA PRO A 113 7.60 15.75 -5.13
C PRO A 113 8.32 14.41 -4.96
N ASP A 114 8.95 14.15 -3.80
CA ASP A 114 9.98 13.12 -3.65
C ASP A 114 9.55 11.74 -3.09
N TRP A 115 8.27 11.52 -2.77
CA TRP A 115 7.87 10.29 -2.06
C TRP A 115 7.61 9.06 -2.94
N ARG A 116 7.45 9.22 -4.27
CA ARG A 116 6.83 8.18 -5.10
C ARG A 116 7.77 7.18 -5.77
N PHE A 117 9.05 7.51 -5.93
CA PHE A 117 10.06 6.61 -6.53
C PHE A 117 11.30 6.42 -5.66
N ARG A 118 11.53 7.30 -4.67
CA ARG A 118 12.77 7.29 -3.89
C ARG A 118 12.96 6.08 -3.00
N ASN A 119 11.97 5.19 -2.87
CA ASN A 119 12.09 4.03 -2.02
C ASN A 119 11.51 2.73 -2.60
N LEU A 120 11.14 2.57 -3.89
CA LEU A 120 10.74 1.22 -4.36
C LEU A 120 11.84 0.19 -4.05
N PRO A 121 13.13 0.42 -4.39
CA PRO A 121 14.21 -0.46 -3.95
C PRO A 121 14.24 -0.66 -2.43
N ARG A 122 14.11 0.42 -1.64
CA ARG A 122 14.13 0.31 -0.17
C ARG A 122 12.92 -0.39 0.44
N VAL A 123 11.76 -0.33 -0.21
CA VAL A 123 10.51 -0.97 0.22
C VAL A 123 10.58 -2.44 -0.13
N VAL A 124 11.13 -2.78 -1.29
CA VAL A 124 11.47 -4.15 -1.67
C VAL A 124 12.45 -4.75 -0.68
N ASP A 125 13.57 -4.08 -0.39
CA ASP A 125 14.55 -4.55 0.60
C ASP A 125 13.90 -4.74 1.97
N ARG A 126 13.09 -3.78 2.44
CA ARG A 126 12.36 -3.92 3.71
C ARG A 126 11.38 -5.11 3.71
N ALA A 127 10.68 -5.36 2.61
CA ALA A 127 9.77 -6.49 2.48
C ALA A 127 10.51 -7.83 2.52
N MET A 128 11.64 -7.94 1.80
CA MET A 128 12.48 -9.14 1.83
C MET A 128 13.04 -9.39 3.23
N ASN A 129 13.60 -8.38 3.88
CA ASN A 129 14.12 -8.50 5.25
C ASN A 129 13.03 -8.86 6.27
N ALA A 130 11.81 -8.33 6.09
CA ALA A 130 10.69 -8.67 6.97
C ALA A 130 10.23 -10.12 6.76
N ASN A 131 10.27 -10.62 5.53
CA ASN A 131 9.99 -12.02 5.22
C ASN A 131 11.04 -12.97 5.81
N CYS A 132 12.34 -12.67 5.68
CA CYS A 132 13.41 -13.46 6.32
C CYS A 132 13.22 -13.52 7.84
N ARG A 133 13.04 -12.37 8.50
CA ARG A 133 12.80 -12.32 9.96
C ARG A 133 11.55 -13.10 10.38
N TYR A 134 10.51 -13.11 9.55
CA TYR A 134 9.31 -13.89 9.82
C TYR A 134 9.57 -15.39 9.68
N LEU A 135 10.33 -15.80 8.66
CA LEU A 135 10.75 -17.18 8.46
C LEU A 135 11.64 -17.68 9.60
N ASP A 136 12.61 -16.87 10.07
CA ASP A 136 13.47 -17.18 11.22
C ASP A 136 12.64 -17.40 12.50
N ALA A 137 11.67 -16.53 12.75
CA ALA A 137 10.79 -16.64 13.91
C ALA A 137 9.87 -17.87 13.85
N ILE A 138 9.62 -18.42 12.65
CA ILE A 138 8.92 -19.69 12.46
C ILE A 138 9.87 -20.87 12.69
N LEU A 139 11.10 -20.79 12.16
CA LEU A 139 12.14 -21.81 12.32
C LEU A 139 12.42 -22.10 13.79
N GLU A 140 12.53 -21.05 14.62
CA GLU A 140 12.72 -21.19 16.07
C GLU A 140 11.62 -22.06 16.71
N GLN A 141 10.37 -21.96 16.23
CA GLN A 141 9.23 -22.71 16.77
C GLN A 141 9.16 -24.14 16.28
N TYR A 142 9.72 -24.45 15.11
CA TYR A 142 9.89 -25.83 14.68
C TYR A 142 10.86 -26.59 15.61
N HIS A 143 11.90 -25.92 16.12
CA HIS A 143 12.87 -26.49 17.07
C HIS A 143 12.36 -26.52 18.52
N GLN A 144 11.85 -25.39 19.02
CA GLN A 144 11.50 -25.23 20.44
C GLN A 144 10.06 -25.62 20.74
N GLY A 145 9.21 -25.68 19.72
CA GLY A 145 7.77 -25.83 19.82
C GLY A 145 7.01 -24.52 19.75
N ARG A 146 5.70 -24.64 19.54
CA ARG A 146 4.84 -23.50 19.26
C ARG A 146 4.77 -22.54 20.44
N ASP A 147 5.17 -21.30 20.18
CA ASP A 147 5.06 -20.19 21.11
C ASP A 147 4.37 -19.00 20.42
N ASN A 148 3.52 -18.27 21.15
CA ASN A 148 2.90 -17.03 20.69
C ASN A 148 3.57 -15.79 21.30
N ARG A 149 4.83 -15.90 21.72
CA ARG A 149 5.67 -14.80 22.18
C ARG A 149 5.62 -13.60 21.24
N LEU A 150 5.88 -12.43 21.85
CA LEU A 150 5.83 -11.13 21.18
C LEU A 150 6.72 -11.08 19.93
N ALA A 151 7.90 -11.70 19.97
CA ALA A 151 8.84 -11.72 18.84
C ALA A 151 8.21 -12.27 17.55
N TYR A 152 7.59 -13.45 17.60
CA TYR A 152 6.88 -14.05 16.46
C TYR A 152 5.74 -13.15 15.94
N ARG A 153 4.96 -12.57 16.85
CA ARG A 153 3.84 -11.69 16.47
C ARG A 153 4.30 -10.41 15.79
N ILE A 154 5.42 -9.84 16.24
CA ILE A 154 6.04 -8.67 15.61
C ILE A 154 6.55 -9.04 14.22
N ALA A 155 7.32 -10.13 14.09
CA ALA A 155 7.87 -10.55 12.81
C ALA A 155 6.76 -10.81 11.77
N ARG A 156 5.69 -11.53 12.15
CA ARG A 156 4.51 -11.74 11.32
C ARG A 156 3.83 -10.43 10.89
N ARG A 157 3.66 -9.50 11.83
CA ARG A 157 3.02 -8.21 11.56
C ARG A 157 3.87 -7.36 10.63
N ASP A 158 5.17 -7.33 10.84
CA ASP A 158 6.12 -6.58 10.03
C ASP A 158 6.15 -7.08 8.58
N ALA A 159 6.11 -8.41 8.36
CA ALA A 159 6.03 -9.00 7.03
C ALA A 159 4.75 -8.56 6.28
N HIS A 160 3.58 -8.71 6.90
CA HIS A 160 2.31 -8.27 6.28
C HIS A 160 2.22 -6.75 6.09
N ASN A 161 2.77 -5.95 7.01
CA ASN A 161 2.81 -4.50 6.86
C ASN A 161 3.71 -4.09 5.69
N SER A 162 4.85 -4.75 5.53
CA SER A 162 5.79 -4.45 4.44
C SER A 162 5.24 -4.88 3.09
N ASP A 163 4.51 -6.00 3.02
CA ASP A 163 3.76 -6.42 1.82
C ASP A 163 2.67 -5.39 1.45
N ALA A 164 1.92 -4.89 2.44
CA ALA A 164 0.93 -3.83 2.22
C ALA A 164 1.56 -2.50 1.79
N GLU A 165 2.72 -2.13 2.34
CA GLU A 165 3.49 -0.96 1.90
C GLU A 165 3.94 -1.11 0.44
N LEU A 166 4.48 -2.27 0.07
CA LEU A 166 4.87 -2.58 -1.31
C LEU A 166 3.67 -2.48 -2.26
N ALA A 167 2.52 -3.07 -1.89
CA ALA A 167 1.29 -2.97 -2.68
C ALA A 167 0.84 -1.51 -2.88
N SER A 168 0.96 -0.67 -1.85
CA SER A 168 0.63 0.75 -1.92
C SER A 168 1.56 1.50 -2.89
N VAL A 169 2.88 1.24 -2.82
CA VAL A 169 3.87 1.88 -3.71
C VAL A 169 3.63 1.49 -5.16
N VAL A 170 3.43 0.19 -5.43
CA VAL A 170 3.17 -0.32 -6.78
C VAL A 170 1.84 0.20 -7.34
N SER A 171 0.78 0.25 -6.52
CA SER A 171 -0.51 0.82 -6.94
C SER A 171 -0.38 2.31 -7.30
N ASN A 172 0.36 3.08 -6.52
CA ASN A 172 0.61 4.49 -6.80
C ASN A 172 1.41 4.72 -8.09
N MET A 173 2.27 3.78 -8.46
CA MET A 173 3.09 3.85 -9.66
C MET A 173 2.26 3.88 -10.96
N SER A 174 1.03 3.33 -10.94
CA SER A 174 0.10 3.34 -12.09
C SER A 174 -0.31 4.75 -12.56
N THR A 175 -0.21 5.73 -11.66
CA THR A 175 -0.58 7.13 -11.92
C THR A 175 0.62 8.04 -12.16
N GLU A 176 1.83 7.50 -12.09
CA GLU A 176 3.03 8.31 -12.30
C GLU A 176 3.32 8.49 -13.80
N PRO A 177 3.46 9.73 -14.29
CA PRO A 177 3.81 9.99 -15.69
C PRO A 177 5.19 9.45 -16.10
N ARG A 178 6.13 9.35 -15.14
CA ARG A 178 7.52 8.94 -15.37
C ARG A 178 7.75 7.43 -15.29
N ALA A 179 6.81 6.65 -14.75
CA ALA A 179 6.93 5.20 -14.74
C ALA A 179 6.65 4.67 -16.15
N THR A 180 7.63 4.02 -16.78
CA THR A 180 7.42 3.31 -18.05
C THR A 180 6.52 2.10 -17.83
N ALA A 181 5.96 1.55 -18.92
CA ALA A 181 5.14 0.33 -18.83
C ALA A 181 5.94 -0.84 -18.24
N GLU A 182 7.22 -0.97 -18.63
CA GLU A 182 8.16 -1.97 -18.12
C GLU A 182 8.39 -1.84 -16.61
N ILE A 183 8.62 -0.62 -16.11
CA ILE A 183 8.81 -0.38 -14.67
C ILE A 183 7.58 -0.83 -13.87
N ARG A 184 6.39 -0.49 -14.35
CA ARG A 184 5.12 -0.90 -13.70
C ARG A 184 4.93 -2.40 -13.72
N GLU A 185 5.23 -3.05 -14.84
CA GLU A 185 5.11 -4.50 -14.98
C GLU A 185 6.08 -5.23 -14.05
N THR A 186 7.36 -4.87 -14.05
CA THR A 186 8.37 -5.46 -13.16
C THR A 186 8.01 -5.27 -11.68
N ALA A 187 7.56 -4.07 -11.29
CA ALA A 187 7.14 -3.80 -9.91
C ALA A 187 5.88 -4.59 -9.51
N PHE A 188 4.90 -4.75 -10.41
CA PHE A 188 3.71 -5.55 -10.18
C PHE A 188 4.02 -7.05 -10.09
N ARG A 189 4.88 -7.56 -10.97
CA ARG A 189 5.33 -8.96 -10.94
C ARG A 189 6.03 -9.27 -9.62
N LEU A 190 6.92 -8.38 -9.17
CA LEU A 190 7.60 -8.55 -7.89
C LEU A 190 6.61 -8.50 -6.71
N LEU A 191 5.63 -7.60 -6.71
CA LEU A 191 4.57 -7.57 -5.70
C LEU A 191 3.83 -8.92 -5.62
N CYS A 192 3.40 -9.47 -6.75
CA CYS A 192 2.70 -10.76 -6.79
C CYS A 192 3.57 -11.89 -6.21
N LEU A 193 4.86 -11.91 -6.55
CA LEU A 193 5.80 -12.89 -6.02
C LEU A 193 6.04 -12.72 -4.52
N ASN A 194 6.25 -11.49 -4.04
CA ASN A 194 6.39 -11.20 -2.61
C ASN A 194 5.15 -11.61 -1.80
N HIS A 195 3.96 -11.33 -2.34
CA HIS A 195 2.71 -11.73 -1.70
C HIS A 195 2.59 -13.24 -1.61
N THR A 196 2.92 -13.95 -2.69
CA THR A 196 2.94 -15.42 -2.74
C THR A 196 3.96 -15.99 -1.76
N PHE A 197 5.16 -15.41 -1.72
CA PHE A 197 6.23 -15.78 -0.78
C PHE A 197 5.76 -15.63 0.68
N THR A 198 5.18 -14.48 1.03
CA THR A 198 4.60 -14.21 2.36
C THR A 198 3.48 -15.20 2.71
N SER A 199 2.69 -15.65 1.73
CA SER A 199 1.63 -16.65 1.90
C SER A 199 2.20 -18.04 2.24
N TYR A 200 3.26 -18.47 1.56
CA TYR A 200 3.95 -19.73 1.88
C TYR A 200 4.59 -19.70 3.27
N ILE A 201 5.26 -18.59 3.64
CA ILE A 201 5.76 -18.39 5.01
C ILE A 201 4.62 -18.43 6.02
N SER A 202 3.48 -17.80 5.72
CA SER A 202 2.31 -17.81 6.60
C SER A 202 1.71 -19.21 6.77
N THR A 203 1.78 -20.05 5.74
CA THR A 203 1.33 -21.44 5.78
C THR A 203 2.25 -22.29 6.68
N LEU A 204 3.57 -22.11 6.58
CA LEU A 204 4.53 -22.68 7.53
C LEU A 204 4.21 -22.20 8.96
N GLY A 205 4.01 -20.90 9.14
CA GLY A 205 3.65 -20.30 10.43
C GLY A 205 2.34 -20.83 11.02
N ALA A 206 1.37 -21.26 10.20
CA ALA A 206 0.15 -21.89 10.69
C ALA A 206 0.39 -23.31 11.21
N HIS A 207 1.42 -24.00 10.71
CA HIS A 207 1.77 -25.39 11.01
C HIS A 207 3.12 -25.53 11.73
N ARG A 208 3.53 -24.50 12.48
CA ARG A 208 4.82 -24.38 13.20
C ARG A 208 4.92 -25.17 14.51
N GLU A 209 4.33 -26.36 14.54
CA GLU A 209 4.50 -27.25 15.70
C GLU A 209 5.90 -27.83 15.76
N LYS A 210 6.32 -28.27 16.94
CA LYS A 210 7.65 -28.85 17.13
C LYS A 210 7.80 -30.07 16.23
N LEU A 211 8.83 -30.08 15.38
CA LEU A 211 9.19 -31.25 14.61
C LEU A 211 10.14 -32.14 15.42
N THR A 212 10.01 -33.45 15.23
CA THR A 212 10.83 -34.43 15.95
C THR A 212 11.92 -35.04 15.07
N ASN A 213 11.75 -34.99 13.75
CA ASN A 213 12.68 -35.55 12.79
C ASN A 213 13.89 -34.60 12.56
N PRO A 214 15.12 -34.98 12.98
CA PRO A 214 16.29 -34.13 12.83
C PRO A 214 16.67 -33.86 11.37
N GLY A 215 16.38 -34.79 10.46
CA GLY A 215 16.65 -34.61 9.03
C GLY A 215 15.81 -33.50 8.41
N ILE A 216 14.55 -33.37 8.84
CA ILE A 216 13.65 -32.31 8.39
C ILE A 216 14.03 -30.97 8.99
N LEU A 217 14.43 -30.94 10.26
CA LEU A 217 14.92 -29.74 10.93
C LEU A 217 16.19 -29.20 10.24
N ASN A 218 17.16 -30.06 9.94
CA ASN A 218 18.37 -29.64 9.22
C ASN A 218 18.04 -29.10 7.81
N LEU A 219 17.08 -29.70 7.10
CA LEU A 219 16.65 -29.18 5.80
C LEU A 219 15.96 -27.82 5.89
N LEU A 220 15.17 -27.61 6.94
CA LEU A 220 14.58 -26.32 7.25
C LEU A 220 15.68 -25.28 7.52
N ASP A 221 16.64 -25.60 8.37
CA ASP A 221 17.76 -24.71 8.70
C ASP A 221 18.54 -24.32 7.44
N ASP A 222 18.90 -25.32 6.61
CA ASP A 222 19.58 -25.11 5.32
C ASP A 222 18.76 -24.20 4.38
N ALA A 223 17.45 -24.45 4.27
CA ALA A 223 16.58 -23.69 3.40
C ALA A 223 16.37 -22.24 3.84
N VAL A 224 16.27 -21.99 5.15
CA VAL A 224 16.14 -20.62 5.68
C VAL A 224 17.43 -19.84 5.48
N CYS A 225 18.60 -20.43 5.77
CA CYS A 225 19.89 -19.80 5.47
C CYS A 225 20.00 -19.47 3.98
N TYR A 226 19.56 -20.40 3.13
CA TYR A 226 19.59 -20.21 1.69
C TYR A 226 18.68 -19.07 1.20
N VAL A 227 17.46 -18.98 1.72
CA VAL A 227 16.53 -17.88 1.44
C VAL A 227 17.14 -16.55 1.87
N ASP A 228 17.73 -16.49 3.06
CA ASP A 228 18.35 -15.27 3.58
C ASP A 228 19.53 -14.81 2.72
N ASP A 229 20.42 -15.75 2.36
CA ASP A 229 21.55 -15.50 1.46
C ASP A 229 21.07 -15.04 0.08
N ALA A 230 20.07 -15.70 -0.51
CA ALA A 230 19.58 -15.36 -1.85
C ALA A 230 18.97 -13.94 -1.90
N LEU A 231 18.18 -13.57 -0.88
CA LEU A 231 17.50 -12.28 -0.83
C LEU A 231 18.42 -11.10 -0.44
N HIS A 232 19.54 -11.36 0.24
CA HIS A 232 20.47 -10.31 0.70
C HIS A 232 21.83 -10.30 -0.03
N HIS A 233 22.32 -11.44 -0.52
CA HIS A 233 23.69 -11.63 -0.99
C HIS A 233 23.82 -12.62 -2.18
N ARG A 234 23.63 -12.13 -3.42
CA ARG A 234 24.40 -12.46 -4.66
C ARG A 234 23.53 -12.57 -5.94
N PRO A 235 23.93 -11.88 -7.03
CA PRO A 235 23.31 -12.01 -8.36
C PRO A 235 23.69 -13.23 -9.22
N ALA A 236 24.73 -14.00 -8.85
CA ALA A 236 25.45 -14.86 -9.81
C ALA A 236 25.13 -16.37 -9.74
N ASP A 237 24.13 -16.75 -8.94
CA ASP A 237 23.99 -18.13 -8.47
C ASP A 237 22.78 -18.87 -9.06
N GLU A 238 22.12 -18.38 -10.11
CA GLU A 238 20.96 -19.06 -10.74
C GLU A 238 21.16 -20.59 -10.97
N PRO A 239 22.30 -21.07 -11.51
CA PRO A 239 22.57 -22.51 -11.58
C PRO A 239 22.82 -23.18 -10.22
N ARG A 240 23.41 -22.48 -9.25
CA ARG A 240 23.60 -22.96 -7.87
C ARG A 240 22.27 -23.04 -7.13
N VAL A 241 21.35 -22.11 -7.37
CA VAL A 241 19.96 -22.10 -6.88
C VAL A 241 19.22 -23.29 -7.44
N GLN A 242 19.31 -23.51 -8.75
CA GLN A 242 18.65 -24.63 -9.40
C GLN A 242 19.22 -25.97 -8.92
N GLN A 243 20.52 -26.05 -8.69
CA GLN A 243 21.16 -27.25 -8.14
C GLN A 243 20.73 -27.51 -6.70
N ALA A 244 20.75 -26.49 -5.82
CA ALA A 244 20.28 -26.61 -4.44
C ALA A 244 18.79 -26.98 -4.37
N LEU A 245 17.96 -26.42 -5.26
CA LEU A 245 16.54 -26.78 -5.44
C LEU A 245 16.38 -28.27 -5.80
N ASN A 246 17.16 -28.75 -6.76
CA ASN A 246 17.11 -30.13 -7.20
C ASN A 246 17.59 -31.08 -6.09
N GLU A 247 18.68 -30.74 -5.39
CA GLU A 247 19.19 -31.51 -4.26
C GLU A 247 18.18 -31.56 -3.10
N LEU A 248 17.56 -30.42 -2.76
CA LEU A 248 16.53 -30.36 -1.73
C LEU A 248 15.28 -31.15 -2.15
N ALA A 249 14.84 -31.03 -3.40
CA ALA A 249 13.71 -31.80 -3.94
C ALA A 249 13.98 -33.31 -3.93
N GLN A 250 15.20 -33.74 -4.25
CA GLN A 250 15.61 -35.14 -4.13
C GLN A 250 15.63 -35.61 -2.67
N ARG A 251 16.17 -34.80 -1.75
CA ARG A 251 16.15 -35.11 -0.32
C ARG A 251 14.72 -35.21 0.21
N ILE A 252 13.81 -34.33 -0.22
CA ILE A 252 12.38 -34.38 0.10
C ILE A 252 11.75 -35.67 -0.43
N ALA A 253 12.06 -36.08 -1.66
CA ALA A 253 11.50 -37.30 -2.27
C ALA A 253 11.97 -38.59 -1.59
N HIS A 254 13.16 -38.58 -0.99
CA HIS A 254 13.75 -39.73 -0.29
C HIS A 254 13.49 -39.75 1.21
N LEU A 255 12.99 -38.66 1.79
CA LEU A 255 12.62 -38.58 3.20
C LEU A 255 11.26 -39.26 3.41
N ASP A 256 11.27 -40.37 4.14
CA ASP A 256 10.05 -40.93 4.72
C ASP A 256 9.58 -39.99 5.85
N PRO A 257 8.39 -39.37 5.75
CA PRO A 257 7.86 -38.47 6.78
C PRO A 257 7.68 -39.15 8.14
N GLY A 258 7.65 -40.50 8.18
CA GLY A 258 7.38 -41.25 9.41
C GLY A 258 6.02 -40.90 10.01
N ASN A 259 5.91 -40.94 11.34
CA ASN A 259 4.68 -40.58 12.07
C ASN A 259 4.37 -39.07 12.12
N ASP A 260 5.23 -38.20 11.55
CA ASP A 260 5.08 -36.75 11.67
C ASP A 260 4.13 -36.20 10.57
N SER A 261 2.82 -36.20 10.86
CA SER A 261 1.75 -35.87 9.90
C SER A 261 1.90 -34.54 9.13
N LYS A 262 2.73 -33.61 9.60
CA LYS A 262 2.89 -32.27 9.02
C LYS A 262 4.18 -32.11 8.20
N ALA A 263 5.11 -33.05 8.28
CA ALA A 263 6.36 -33.04 7.53
C ALA A 263 6.18 -32.82 6.01
N PRO A 264 5.22 -33.48 5.32
CA PRO A 264 5.04 -33.29 3.88
C PRO A 264 4.65 -31.86 3.51
N LEU A 265 3.79 -31.23 4.31
CA LEU A 265 3.36 -29.85 4.09
C LEU A 265 4.54 -28.89 4.24
N VAL A 266 5.35 -29.06 5.30
CA VAL A 266 6.52 -28.22 5.56
C VAL A 266 7.50 -28.28 4.39
N LEU A 267 7.85 -29.50 3.95
CA LEU A 267 8.75 -29.72 2.84
C LEU A 267 8.20 -29.13 1.52
N GLN A 268 6.89 -29.27 1.28
CA GLN A 268 6.24 -28.67 0.11
C GLN A 268 6.32 -27.14 0.13
N GLN A 269 6.01 -26.49 1.26
CA GLN A 269 6.05 -25.03 1.36
C GLN A 269 7.48 -24.49 1.21
N ILE A 270 8.49 -25.18 1.75
CA ILE A 270 9.89 -24.82 1.52
C ILE A 270 10.24 -24.91 0.04
N GLY A 271 9.89 -26.01 -0.63
CA GLY A 271 10.13 -26.17 -2.06
C GLY A 271 9.49 -25.04 -2.89
N LEU A 272 8.27 -24.65 -2.53
CA LEU A 272 7.56 -23.53 -3.16
C LEU A 272 8.24 -22.18 -2.90
N LEU A 273 8.75 -21.91 -1.70
CA LEU A 273 9.50 -20.69 -1.39
C LEU A 273 10.76 -20.58 -2.26
N ILE A 274 11.56 -21.65 -2.31
CA ILE A 274 12.83 -21.63 -3.03
C ILE A 274 12.58 -21.53 -4.54
N ALA A 275 11.49 -22.12 -5.07
CA ALA A 275 11.12 -22.02 -6.47
C ALA A 275 10.82 -20.57 -6.92
N LEU A 276 10.42 -19.68 -6.01
CA LEU A 276 10.18 -18.26 -6.32
C LEU A 276 11.47 -17.42 -6.30
N LEU A 277 12.52 -17.85 -5.61
CA LEU A 277 13.72 -17.06 -5.38
C LEU A 277 14.42 -16.58 -6.66
N PRO A 278 14.64 -17.40 -7.72
CA PRO A 278 15.33 -16.95 -8.92
C PRO A 278 14.67 -15.71 -9.55
N GLU A 279 13.35 -15.76 -9.67
CA GLU A 279 12.57 -14.69 -10.28
C GLU A 279 12.52 -13.44 -9.38
N ILE A 280 12.36 -13.62 -8.06
CA ILE A 280 12.40 -12.51 -7.09
C ILE A 280 13.76 -11.79 -7.17
N CYS A 281 14.87 -12.53 -7.15
CA CYS A 281 16.21 -11.98 -7.22
C CYS A 281 16.44 -11.22 -8.54
N ARG A 282 16.00 -11.78 -9.66
CA ARG A 282 16.09 -11.14 -10.99
C ARG A 282 15.35 -9.81 -11.03
N LEU A 283 14.11 -9.77 -10.53
CA LEU A 283 13.31 -8.53 -10.53
C LEU A 283 13.84 -7.51 -9.52
N GLN A 284 14.34 -7.94 -8.36
CA GLN A 284 14.98 -7.05 -7.38
C GLN A 284 16.20 -6.35 -8.00
N GLN A 285 17.00 -7.05 -8.80
CA GLN A 285 18.13 -6.44 -9.53
C GLN A 285 17.68 -5.42 -10.57
N GLN A 286 16.65 -5.73 -11.37
CA GLN A 286 16.07 -4.78 -12.32
C GLN A 286 15.56 -3.52 -11.62
N ILE A 287 14.97 -3.65 -10.43
CA ILE A 287 14.52 -2.51 -9.63
C ILE A 287 15.72 -1.75 -9.04
N ALA A 288 16.78 -2.46 -8.65
CA ALA A 288 17.99 -1.86 -8.11
C ALA A 288 18.73 -1.01 -9.14
N THR A 289 18.72 -1.37 -10.43
CA THR A 289 19.33 -0.52 -11.49
C THR A 289 18.58 0.79 -11.70
N TRP A 290 17.28 0.85 -11.41
CA TRP A 290 16.54 2.13 -11.43
C TRP A 290 16.97 3.08 -10.31
N ARG A 291 17.64 2.58 -9.25
CA ARG A 291 18.23 3.39 -8.19
C ARG A 291 19.38 4.26 -8.71
N SER A 292 20.16 3.77 -9.69
CA SER A 292 21.31 4.47 -10.27
C SER A 292 20.95 5.53 -11.31
N ASP A 293 19.80 5.39 -12.00
CA ASP A 293 19.35 6.33 -13.03
C ASP A 293 18.56 7.54 -12.47
N SER A 294 18.37 7.60 -11.15
CA SER A 294 17.71 8.72 -10.51
C SER A 294 18.66 9.94 -10.43
N PRO A 295 18.25 11.15 -10.87
CA PRO A 295 19.13 12.34 -10.92
C PRO A 295 19.73 12.77 -9.57
N VAL A 296 19.24 12.24 -8.45
CA VAL A 296 19.81 12.43 -7.10
C VAL A 296 21.11 11.63 -6.89
N ALA A 297 21.29 10.50 -7.57
CA ALA A 297 22.52 9.70 -7.49
C ALA A 297 23.70 10.38 -8.22
N GLN A 298 23.41 11.15 -9.28
CA GLN A 298 24.42 11.97 -9.98
C GLN A 298 24.80 13.25 -9.24
N ALA A 299 24.01 13.69 -8.26
CA ALA A 299 24.33 14.84 -7.41
C ALA A 299 25.11 14.46 -6.13
N ALA A 300 25.33 13.17 -5.89
CA ALA A 300 26.05 12.63 -4.73
C ALA A 300 27.47 12.12 -5.07
N HIS A 301 27.94 12.37 -6.30
CA HIS A 301 29.30 12.11 -6.76
C HIS A 301 29.94 13.38 -7.30
#